data_AF-A0A2S2QP61-F1
#
_entry.id   AF-A0A2S2QP61-F1
#
_cell.length_a   1.000
_cell.length_b   1.000
_cell.length_c   1.000
_cell.angle_alpha   90.00
_cell.angle_beta   90.00
_cell.angle_gamma   90.00
#
_symmetry.space_group_name_H-M   'P 1'
#
loop_
_entity.id
_entity.type
_entity.pdbx_description
1 polymer ?
#
loop_
_entity_poly.entity_id
_entity_poly.type
_entity_poly.pdbx_seq_one_letter_code
_entity_poly.pdbx_strand_id
1 'polypeptide(L)'
;VPCFLHNLSKYDAHFIVTELGYDTERITVIPNSEETYISFSKYVNKEFTIRFVDTCRFMASKLSDLAANLSTADFSKFREIANVFAPDDMLLVTRKGVFPYEYTDRWDRLAETSLPERSEFFSALKEEHVAIAEHEHAIRVWDHFDCRTLGDYSDLYLKIDVLLLADVFENFRDICMQTYNLDPAYYYTAPGFSFDCMLKYTSARLELLTDYDMLLMIERGIRGGLVQASTRYAKANNAKIAGFDNTQPTTWLVYQDCNNLYGWAMSRYMPYGGFRWYAGNPDVALAQLETMRDTDDVGRVYEVDVSYPQSLHDAHNELPFLPYATVPRGSKVRKLMATLETKKKYVVHYINLKQAIANGLIVDKVCRERYDGGDNIVTIYY
;
A
#
# COMPACT_ATOMS: atom_id res chain seq x y z
N VAL A 1 -4.09 -12.81 -22.78
CA VAL A 1 -4.01 -13.72 -21.62
C VAL A 1 -3.06 -13.14 -20.58
N PRO A 2 -3.48 -13.02 -19.30
CA PRO A 2 -2.58 -12.63 -18.23
C PRO A 2 -1.63 -13.78 -17.82
N CYS A 3 -0.37 -13.46 -17.59
CA CYS A 3 0.65 -14.32 -17.01
C CYS A 3 1.03 -13.75 -15.65
N PHE A 4 0.84 -14.51 -14.59
CA PHE A 4 1.03 -14.07 -13.22
C PHE A 4 2.39 -14.53 -12.70
N LEU A 5 3.20 -13.58 -12.24
CA LEU A 5 4.47 -13.85 -11.59
C LEU A 5 4.47 -13.16 -10.22
N HIS A 6 5.09 -13.80 -9.23
CA HIS A 6 5.15 -13.27 -7.88
C HIS A 6 6.38 -12.39 -7.72
N ASN A 7 6.17 -11.10 -7.46
CA ASN A 7 7.22 -10.08 -7.34
C ASN A 7 7.97 -9.80 -8.65
N LEU A 8 7.26 -9.96 -9.77
CA LEU A 8 7.73 -9.69 -11.14
C LEU A 8 8.52 -8.38 -11.24
N SER A 9 7.97 -7.31 -10.65
CA SER A 9 8.48 -5.95 -10.85
C SER A 9 9.89 -5.75 -10.31
N LYS A 10 10.33 -6.59 -9.37
CA LYS A 10 11.63 -6.45 -8.68
C LYS A 10 12.67 -7.46 -9.14
N TYR A 11 12.24 -8.60 -9.66
CA TYR A 11 13.14 -9.72 -9.99
C TYR A 11 13.14 -10.01 -11.48
N ASP A 12 11.99 -10.36 -12.04
CA ASP A 12 11.97 -10.99 -13.37
C ASP A 12 11.78 -10.02 -14.54
N ALA A 13 11.16 -8.87 -14.27
CA ALA A 13 10.73 -7.97 -15.33
C ALA A 13 11.87 -7.49 -16.24
N HIS A 14 13.05 -7.22 -15.67
CA HIS A 14 14.19 -6.69 -16.43
C HIS A 14 14.69 -7.66 -17.50
N PHE A 15 14.96 -8.91 -17.13
CA PHE A 15 15.46 -9.88 -18.10
C PHE A 15 14.36 -10.32 -19.06
N ILE A 16 13.12 -10.50 -18.59
CA ILE A 16 12.00 -10.88 -19.49
C ILE A 16 11.79 -9.80 -20.55
N VAL A 17 11.70 -8.51 -20.17
CA VAL A 17 11.50 -7.42 -21.13
C VAL A 17 12.66 -7.32 -22.12
N THR A 18 13.89 -7.54 -21.65
CA THR A 18 15.09 -7.56 -22.50
C THR A 18 14.99 -8.65 -23.56
N GLU A 19 14.65 -9.88 -23.14
CA GLU A 19 14.52 -11.02 -24.05
C GLU A 19 13.35 -10.86 -25.03
N LEU A 20 12.23 -10.28 -24.59
CA LEU A 20 11.10 -9.98 -25.47
C LEU A 20 11.43 -8.95 -26.56
N GLY A 21 12.50 -8.16 -26.39
CA GLY A 21 12.94 -7.12 -27.32
C GLY A 21 13.70 -7.61 -28.56
N TYR A 22 14.04 -8.90 -28.64
CA TYR A 22 14.83 -9.46 -29.75
C TYR A 22 14.03 -9.77 -31.03
N ASP A 23 12.70 -9.62 -31.00
CA ASP A 23 11.85 -9.78 -32.18
C ASP A 23 11.18 -8.44 -32.59
N THR A 24 10.51 -8.43 -33.75
CA THR A 24 9.87 -7.21 -34.30
C THR A 24 8.46 -6.95 -33.76
N GLU A 25 7.92 -7.84 -32.95
CA GLU A 25 6.58 -7.74 -32.41
C GLU A 25 6.49 -6.70 -31.28
N ARG A 26 5.36 -5.99 -31.27
CA ARG A 26 5.16 -4.85 -30.37
C ARG A 26 5.17 -5.27 -28.90
N ILE A 27 5.82 -4.44 -28.07
CA ILE A 27 5.72 -4.48 -26.62
C ILE A 27 5.03 -3.20 -26.16
N THR A 28 4.13 -3.31 -25.19
CA THR A 28 3.55 -2.17 -24.47
C THR A 28 3.92 -2.25 -22.99
N VAL A 29 4.39 -1.15 -22.43
CA VAL A 29 4.89 -1.09 -21.06
C VAL A 29 4.12 -0.03 -20.29
N ILE A 30 3.79 -0.34 -19.03
CA ILE A 30 3.28 0.62 -18.05
C ILE A 30 4.42 0.87 -17.05
N PRO A 31 5.20 1.95 -17.22
CA PRO A 31 6.32 2.24 -16.35
C PRO A 31 5.86 2.71 -14.97
N ASN A 32 6.61 2.36 -13.94
CA ASN A 32 6.46 2.88 -12.58
C ASN A 32 7.59 3.86 -12.25
N SER A 33 8.81 3.55 -12.68
CA SER A 33 9.98 4.42 -12.68
C SER A 33 10.79 4.20 -13.96
N GLU A 34 11.93 4.86 -14.09
CA GLU A 34 12.88 4.61 -15.19
C GLU A 34 13.40 3.15 -15.20
N GLU A 35 13.39 2.49 -14.03
CA GLU A 35 13.93 1.14 -13.86
C GLU A 35 12.82 0.09 -13.68
N THR A 36 11.67 0.44 -13.10
CA THR A 36 10.65 -0.55 -12.72
C THR A 36 9.37 -0.41 -13.52
N TYR A 37 8.72 -1.54 -13.81
CA TYR A 37 7.48 -1.61 -14.56
C TYR A 37 6.31 -2.03 -13.65
N ILE A 38 5.13 -1.45 -13.85
CA ILE A 38 3.89 -1.97 -13.23
C ILE A 38 3.47 -3.26 -13.93
N SER A 39 3.53 -3.25 -15.26
CA SER A 39 3.20 -4.38 -16.13
C SER A 39 3.74 -4.11 -17.53
N PHE A 40 3.93 -5.17 -18.29
CA PHE A 40 4.22 -5.10 -19.72
C PHE A 40 3.44 -6.17 -20.46
N SER A 41 3.25 -5.98 -21.76
CA SER A 41 2.53 -6.92 -22.61
C SER A 41 3.24 -7.12 -23.93
N LYS A 42 3.29 -8.37 -24.37
CA LYS A 42 3.84 -8.78 -25.66
C LYS A 42 2.71 -9.15 -26.60
N TYR A 43 2.68 -8.52 -27.76
CA TYR A 43 1.84 -8.97 -28.86
C TYR A 43 2.55 -10.13 -29.52
N VAL A 44 1.92 -11.30 -29.56
CA VAL A 44 2.47 -12.47 -30.25
C VAL A 44 1.93 -12.50 -31.68
N ASN A 45 0.69 -12.05 -31.87
CA ASN A 45 0.08 -11.75 -33.16
C ASN A 45 -1.07 -10.74 -32.94
N LYS A 46 -1.87 -10.47 -33.99
CA LYS A 46 -2.97 -9.50 -33.95
C LYS A 46 -4.10 -9.85 -32.97
N GLU A 47 -4.25 -11.12 -32.61
CA GLU A 47 -5.35 -11.63 -31.79
C GLU A 47 -4.88 -12.12 -30.42
N PHE A 48 -3.57 -12.34 -30.25
CA PHE A 48 -2.99 -12.91 -29.04
C PHE A 48 -1.95 -11.98 -28.41
N THR A 49 -2.29 -11.50 -27.22
CA THR A 49 -1.42 -10.68 -26.37
C THR A 49 -1.20 -11.37 -25.03
N ILE A 50 0.06 -11.49 -24.62
CA ILE A 50 0.44 -11.95 -23.28
C ILE A 50 0.68 -10.72 -22.41
N ARG A 51 0.03 -10.64 -21.25
CA ARG A 51 0.17 -9.54 -20.29
C ARG A 51 0.80 -10.06 -19.02
N PHE A 52 1.95 -9.53 -18.63
CA PHE A 52 2.65 -9.96 -17.42
C PHE A 52 2.18 -9.13 -16.22
N VAL A 53 1.73 -9.81 -15.17
CA VAL A 53 1.10 -9.21 -13.99
C VAL A 53 1.82 -9.65 -12.73
N ASP A 54 2.11 -8.69 -11.85
CA ASP A 54 2.76 -8.92 -10.58
C ASP A 54 1.73 -9.20 -9.47
N THR A 55 1.69 -10.42 -8.97
CA THR A 55 0.75 -10.80 -7.89
C THR A 55 1.07 -10.12 -6.56
N CYS A 56 2.30 -9.67 -6.32
CA CYS A 56 2.64 -8.89 -5.11
C CYS A 56 1.98 -7.51 -5.10
N ARG A 57 1.52 -7.01 -6.26
CA ARG A 57 0.74 -5.76 -6.33
C ARG A 57 -0.73 -5.94 -5.91
N PHE A 58 -1.14 -7.18 -5.65
CA PHE A 58 -2.43 -7.53 -5.04
C PHE A 58 -2.25 -8.06 -3.62
N MET A 59 -1.28 -8.95 -3.44
CA MET A 59 -1.01 -9.66 -2.19
C MET A 59 0.47 -9.49 -1.82
N ALA A 60 0.78 -8.37 -1.16
CA ALA A 60 2.14 -7.97 -0.82
C ALA A 60 2.72 -8.77 0.39
N SER A 61 2.75 -10.09 0.26
CA SER A 61 3.32 -11.02 1.23
C SER A 61 4.16 -12.08 0.52
N LYS A 62 4.97 -12.84 1.26
CA LYS A 62 5.76 -13.95 0.71
C LYS A 62 4.82 -15.09 0.31
N LEU A 63 5.17 -15.81 -0.76
CA LEU A 63 4.42 -17.00 -1.19
C LEU A 63 4.27 -18.05 -0.05
N SER A 64 5.29 -18.21 0.81
CA SER A 64 5.20 -19.09 1.98
C SER A 64 4.04 -18.73 2.91
N ASP A 65 3.86 -17.45 3.17
CA ASP A 65 2.85 -16.94 4.10
C ASP A 65 1.47 -17.01 3.45
N LEU A 66 1.39 -16.73 2.14
CA LEU A 66 0.16 -16.86 1.36
C LEU A 66 -0.32 -18.31 1.28
N ALA A 67 0.58 -19.25 0.98
CA ALA A 67 0.27 -20.68 0.98
C ALA A 67 -0.15 -21.15 2.38
N ALA A 68 0.54 -20.73 3.43
CA ALA A 68 0.18 -21.07 4.80
C ALA A 68 -1.24 -20.60 5.19
N ASN A 69 -1.67 -19.44 4.67
CA ASN A 69 -3.03 -18.92 4.90
C ASN A 69 -4.13 -19.71 4.16
N LEU A 70 -3.77 -20.49 3.13
CA LEU A 70 -4.71 -21.39 2.45
C LEU A 70 -4.89 -22.71 3.19
N SER A 71 -3.96 -23.09 4.07
CA SER A 71 -3.97 -24.39 4.74
C SER A 71 -5.29 -24.67 5.46
N THR A 72 -5.99 -25.71 5.01
CA THR A 72 -7.15 -26.31 5.65
C THR A 72 -6.83 -27.76 5.98
N ALA A 73 -7.57 -28.36 6.91
CA ALA A 73 -7.35 -29.76 7.30
C ALA A 73 -7.55 -30.76 6.13
N ASP A 74 -8.31 -30.35 5.11
CA ASP A 74 -8.66 -31.15 3.94
C ASP A 74 -7.93 -30.72 2.65
N PHE A 75 -7.06 -29.71 2.70
CA PHE A 75 -6.37 -29.12 1.55
C PHE A 75 -7.29 -28.66 0.40
N SER A 76 -8.58 -28.43 0.66
CA SER A 76 -9.59 -28.09 -0.37
C SER A 76 -9.29 -26.81 -1.16
N LYS A 77 -8.42 -25.93 -0.64
CA LYS A 77 -7.98 -24.70 -1.32
C LYS A 77 -6.80 -24.92 -2.28
N PHE A 78 -6.21 -26.11 -2.34
CA PHE A 78 -5.07 -26.43 -3.21
C PHE A 78 -5.51 -27.25 -4.44
N ARG A 79 -6.35 -26.64 -5.28
CA ARG A 79 -6.99 -27.29 -6.44
C ARG A 79 -5.99 -27.60 -7.55
N GLU A 80 -5.10 -26.65 -7.85
CA GLU A 80 -4.11 -26.78 -8.92
C GLU A 80 -3.02 -27.78 -8.53
N ILE A 81 -2.60 -27.78 -7.27
CA ILE A 81 -1.74 -28.84 -6.71
C ILE A 81 -2.42 -30.22 -6.83
N ALA A 82 -3.70 -30.33 -6.43
CA ALA A 82 -4.43 -31.61 -6.46
C ALA A 82 -4.67 -32.15 -7.89
N ASN A 83 -4.62 -31.30 -8.91
CA ASN A 83 -4.67 -31.72 -10.31
C ASN A 83 -3.38 -32.43 -10.77
N VAL A 84 -2.28 -32.27 -10.04
CA VAL A 84 -0.94 -32.71 -10.43
C VAL A 84 -0.38 -33.78 -9.49
N PHE A 85 -0.68 -33.68 -8.20
CA PHE A 85 -0.12 -34.53 -7.15
C PHE A 85 -1.18 -35.43 -6.53
N ALA A 86 -0.75 -36.59 -6.01
CA ALA A 86 -1.64 -37.53 -5.36
C ALA A 86 -2.06 -37.03 -3.96
N PRO A 87 -3.19 -37.50 -3.40
CA PRO A 87 -3.60 -37.13 -2.04
C PRO A 87 -2.53 -37.36 -0.96
N ASP A 88 -1.72 -38.42 -1.10
CA ASP A 88 -0.64 -38.75 -0.17
C ASP A 88 0.53 -37.75 -0.23
N ASP A 89 0.66 -37.00 -1.32
CA ASP A 89 1.71 -36.00 -1.53
C ASP A 89 1.39 -34.66 -0.86
N MET A 90 0.11 -34.39 -0.54
CA MET A 90 -0.38 -33.04 -0.19
C MET A 90 0.39 -32.41 0.96
N LEU A 91 0.74 -33.19 2.00
CA LEU A 91 1.54 -32.72 3.13
C LEU A 91 2.92 -32.19 2.76
N LEU A 92 3.45 -32.62 1.61
CA LEU A 92 4.75 -32.22 1.10
C LEU A 92 4.68 -31.05 0.11
N VAL A 93 3.56 -30.89 -0.61
CA VAL A 93 3.44 -29.94 -1.73
C VAL A 93 2.55 -28.73 -1.47
N THR A 94 1.82 -28.68 -0.35
CA THR A 94 0.98 -27.52 0.02
C THR A 94 1.70 -26.47 0.87
N ARG A 95 3.04 -26.47 0.83
CA ARG A 95 3.89 -25.47 1.48
C ARG A 95 5.09 -25.17 0.60
N LYS A 96 5.64 -23.96 0.76
CA LYS A 96 6.88 -23.60 0.06
C LYS A 96 8.00 -24.54 0.49
N GLY A 97 8.68 -25.14 -0.49
CA GLY A 97 9.85 -25.98 -0.25
C GLY A 97 11.09 -25.18 0.15
N VAL A 98 12.21 -25.86 0.27
CA VAL A 98 13.51 -25.25 0.59
C VAL A 98 14.48 -25.56 -0.55
N PHE A 99 15.26 -24.58 -0.99
CA PHE A 99 16.21 -24.77 -2.08
C PHE A 99 17.58 -24.16 -1.72
N PRO A 100 18.71 -24.82 -2.04
CA PRO A 100 20.04 -24.31 -1.73
C PRO A 100 20.50 -23.33 -2.83
N TYR A 101 19.97 -22.11 -2.78
CA TYR A 101 20.17 -21.08 -3.82
C TYR A 101 21.65 -20.72 -4.02
N GLU A 102 22.37 -20.47 -2.94
CA GLU A 102 23.78 -20.07 -2.97
C GLU A 102 24.71 -21.21 -3.41
N TYR A 103 24.33 -22.46 -3.14
CA TYR A 103 25.09 -23.64 -3.58
C TYR A 103 24.92 -23.91 -5.08
N THR A 104 23.73 -23.64 -5.62
CA THR A 104 23.37 -23.93 -7.02
C THR A 104 23.84 -22.81 -7.96
N ASP A 105 25.15 -22.58 -7.98
CA ASP A 105 25.79 -21.43 -8.68
C ASP A 105 26.15 -21.70 -10.16
N ARG A 106 26.00 -22.95 -10.62
CA ARG A 106 26.34 -23.39 -11.99
C ARG A 106 25.52 -24.60 -12.41
N TRP A 107 25.38 -24.79 -13.73
CA TRP A 107 24.62 -25.88 -14.33
C TRP A 107 25.07 -27.28 -13.89
N ASP A 108 26.38 -27.50 -13.70
CA ASP A 108 26.91 -28.81 -13.31
C ASP A 108 26.40 -29.28 -11.94
N ARG A 109 26.01 -28.36 -11.04
CA ARG A 109 25.43 -28.71 -9.73
C ARG A 109 24.11 -29.45 -9.88
N LEU A 110 23.34 -29.13 -10.92
CA LEU A 110 22.07 -29.79 -11.19
C LEU A 110 22.22 -31.28 -11.54
N ALA A 111 23.41 -31.70 -11.98
CA ALA A 111 23.69 -33.11 -12.26
C ALA A 111 24.11 -33.93 -11.02
N GLU A 112 24.29 -33.28 -9.86
CA GLU A 112 24.66 -33.96 -8.62
C GLU A 112 23.56 -34.90 -8.13
N THR A 113 23.94 -36.10 -7.74
CA THR A 113 22.99 -37.19 -7.43
C THR A 113 22.62 -37.29 -5.95
N SER A 114 22.90 -36.24 -5.17
CA SER A 114 22.62 -36.19 -3.74
C SER A 114 22.18 -34.79 -3.34
N LEU A 115 21.25 -34.70 -2.39
CA LEU A 115 20.87 -33.43 -1.80
C LEU A 115 22.05 -32.85 -0.97
N PRO A 116 22.39 -31.55 -1.11
CA PRO A 116 23.45 -30.91 -0.36
C PRO A 116 23.29 -31.00 1.17
N GLU A 117 24.41 -30.88 1.89
CA GLU A 117 24.39 -30.87 3.35
C GLU A 117 23.68 -29.61 3.88
N ARG A 118 23.15 -29.65 5.11
CA ARG A 118 22.44 -28.50 5.73
C ARG A 118 23.28 -27.22 5.75
N SER A 119 24.59 -27.34 5.90
CA SER A 119 25.56 -26.23 5.88
C SER A 119 25.53 -25.47 4.55
N GLU A 120 25.22 -26.15 3.45
CA GLU A 120 25.20 -25.63 2.07
C GLU A 120 23.86 -24.93 1.73
N PHE A 121 22.89 -24.96 2.63
CA PHE A 121 21.64 -24.19 2.57
C PHE A 121 21.74 -22.84 3.31
N PHE A 122 22.95 -22.31 3.51
CA PHE A 122 23.15 -21.02 4.19
C PHE A 122 22.65 -19.86 3.33
N SER A 123 21.80 -18.99 3.91
CA SER A 123 21.31 -17.81 3.21
C SER A 123 22.16 -16.59 3.51
N ALA A 124 22.90 -16.10 2.51
CA ALA A 124 23.70 -14.89 2.66
C ALA A 124 22.85 -13.64 2.88
N LEU A 125 21.63 -13.62 2.33
CA LEU A 125 20.67 -12.52 2.47
C LEU A 125 20.18 -12.35 3.92
N LYS A 126 20.07 -13.45 4.66
CA LYS A 126 19.56 -13.47 6.05
C LYS A 126 20.65 -13.70 7.09
N GLU A 127 21.86 -14.03 6.64
CA GLU A 127 22.99 -14.44 7.48
C GLU A 127 22.64 -15.59 8.44
N GLU A 128 21.82 -16.54 7.98
CA GLU A 128 21.34 -17.67 8.79
C GLU A 128 21.42 -19.01 8.05
N HIS A 129 21.66 -20.08 8.81
CA HIS A 129 21.49 -21.45 8.30
C HIS A 129 20.00 -21.81 8.28
N VAL A 130 19.63 -22.67 7.32
CA VAL A 130 18.31 -23.28 7.31
C VAL A 130 18.02 -24.01 8.64
N ALA A 131 16.79 -23.91 9.12
CA ALA A 131 16.34 -24.65 10.29
C ALA A 131 16.41 -26.17 10.04
N ILE A 132 16.66 -26.94 11.10
CA ILE A 132 16.76 -28.42 11.02
C ILE A 132 15.51 -29.02 10.38
N ALA A 133 14.33 -28.64 10.87
CA ALA A 133 13.05 -29.18 10.39
C ALA A 133 12.79 -28.89 8.90
N GLU A 134 13.32 -27.77 8.38
CA GLU A 134 13.20 -27.37 6.98
C GLU A 134 14.13 -28.20 6.08
N HIS A 135 15.35 -28.50 6.53
CA HIS A 135 16.25 -29.42 5.81
C HIS A 135 15.76 -30.87 5.84
N GLU A 136 15.25 -31.33 6.99
CA GLU A 136 14.59 -32.64 7.08
C GLU A 136 13.38 -32.74 6.13
N HIS A 137 12.63 -31.65 5.95
CA HIS A 137 11.56 -31.60 4.98
C HIS A 137 12.08 -31.72 3.54
N ALA A 138 13.18 -31.04 3.21
CA ALA A 138 13.82 -31.17 1.90
C ALA A 138 14.26 -32.62 1.60
N ILE A 139 14.85 -33.30 2.59
CA ILE A 139 15.21 -34.74 2.49
C ILE A 139 13.96 -35.59 2.23
N ARG A 140 12.88 -35.39 3.01
CA ARG A 140 11.63 -36.15 2.80
C ARG A 140 11.05 -35.95 1.41
N VAL A 141 11.07 -34.72 0.89
CA VAL A 141 10.59 -34.41 -0.47
C VAL A 141 11.48 -35.09 -1.50
N TRP A 142 12.80 -34.99 -1.35
CA TRP A 142 13.76 -35.65 -2.24
C TRP A 142 13.51 -37.17 -2.33
N ASP A 143 13.39 -37.83 -1.19
CA ASP A 143 13.20 -39.28 -1.10
C ASP A 143 11.81 -39.72 -1.60
N HIS A 144 10.75 -39.00 -1.21
CA HIS A 144 9.37 -39.34 -1.57
C HIS A 144 9.11 -39.28 -3.07
N PHE A 145 9.72 -38.31 -3.76
CA PHE A 145 9.55 -38.13 -5.20
C PHE A 145 10.63 -38.81 -6.07
N ASP A 146 11.49 -39.66 -5.47
CA ASP A 146 12.60 -40.36 -6.15
C ASP A 146 13.48 -39.39 -6.96
N CYS A 147 13.80 -38.22 -6.40
CA CYS A 147 14.68 -37.24 -7.03
C CYS A 147 16.06 -37.87 -7.22
N ARG A 148 16.54 -37.97 -8.47
CA ARG A 148 17.83 -38.60 -8.78
C ARG A 148 18.95 -37.59 -8.85
N THR A 149 18.61 -36.35 -9.18
CA THR A 149 19.55 -35.26 -9.35
C THR A 149 19.03 -33.97 -8.71
N LEU A 150 19.93 -33.04 -8.41
CA LEU A 150 19.54 -31.72 -7.92
C LEU A 150 18.69 -30.95 -8.95
N GLY A 151 18.84 -31.26 -10.23
CA GLY A 151 17.95 -30.81 -11.31
C GLY A 151 16.52 -31.29 -11.15
N ASP A 152 16.30 -32.59 -10.91
CA ASP A 152 14.95 -33.13 -10.67
C ASP A 152 14.28 -32.45 -9.46
N TYR A 153 15.05 -32.24 -8.40
CA TYR A 153 14.59 -31.53 -7.20
C TYR A 153 14.27 -30.06 -7.50
N SER A 154 15.07 -29.39 -8.32
CA SER A 154 14.84 -28.00 -8.75
C SER A 154 13.56 -27.86 -9.58
N ASP A 155 13.34 -28.76 -10.53
CA ASP A 155 12.12 -28.77 -11.35
C ASP A 155 10.88 -29.02 -10.50
N LEU A 156 10.95 -29.96 -9.56
CA LEU A 156 9.88 -30.21 -8.60
C LEU A 156 9.62 -28.99 -7.71
N TYR A 157 10.69 -28.37 -7.19
CA TYR A 157 10.61 -27.16 -6.36
C TYR A 157 9.90 -26.02 -7.10
N LEU A 158 10.32 -25.73 -8.33
CA LEU A 158 9.73 -24.68 -9.16
C LEU A 158 8.28 -25.00 -9.53
N LYS A 159 7.98 -26.26 -9.83
CA LYS A 159 6.62 -26.71 -10.14
C LYS A 159 5.68 -26.51 -8.95
N ILE A 160 6.11 -26.86 -7.74
CA ILE A 160 5.35 -26.62 -6.51
C ILE A 160 5.13 -25.12 -6.31
N ASP A 161 6.17 -24.30 -6.44
CA ASP A 161 6.07 -22.84 -6.29
C ASP A 161 5.05 -22.21 -7.27
N VAL A 162 5.06 -22.64 -8.54
CA VAL A 162 4.12 -22.16 -9.56
C VAL A 162 2.68 -22.58 -9.24
N LEU A 163 2.47 -23.84 -8.84
CA LEU A 163 1.13 -24.35 -8.50
C LEU A 163 0.60 -23.71 -7.22
N LEU A 164 1.44 -23.51 -6.20
CA LEU A 164 1.07 -22.75 -5.00
C LEU A 164 0.64 -21.33 -5.34
N LEU A 165 1.36 -20.65 -6.24
CA LEU A 165 0.98 -19.31 -6.68
C LEU A 165 -0.36 -19.33 -7.42
N ALA A 166 -0.59 -20.33 -8.26
CA ALA A 166 -1.86 -20.51 -8.97
C ALA A 166 -3.01 -20.70 -7.98
N ASP A 167 -2.86 -21.60 -7.00
CA ASP A 167 -3.86 -21.82 -5.95
C ASP A 167 -4.14 -20.55 -5.14
N VAL A 168 -3.09 -19.84 -4.71
CA VAL A 168 -3.22 -18.54 -4.02
C VAL A 168 -4.01 -17.53 -4.84
N PHE A 169 -3.68 -17.38 -6.12
CA PHE A 169 -4.33 -16.37 -6.95
C PHE A 169 -5.76 -16.78 -7.33
N GLU A 170 -6.03 -18.06 -7.60
CA GLU A 170 -7.37 -18.55 -7.91
C GLU A 170 -8.31 -18.44 -6.69
N ASN A 171 -7.84 -18.75 -5.48
CA ASN A 171 -8.62 -18.51 -4.27
C ASN A 171 -8.91 -17.01 -4.06
N PHE A 172 -7.92 -16.15 -4.32
CA PHE A 172 -8.11 -14.70 -4.26
C PHE A 172 -9.15 -14.22 -5.28
N ARG A 173 -9.10 -14.74 -6.52
CA ARG A 173 -10.10 -14.47 -7.56
C ARG A 173 -11.50 -14.89 -7.13
N ASP A 174 -11.66 -16.09 -6.58
CA ASP A 174 -12.96 -16.58 -6.10
C ASP A 174 -13.54 -15.66 -5.02
N ILE A 175 -12.74 -15.27 -4.02
CA ILE A 175 -13.16 -14.34 -2.97
C ILE A 175 -13.57 -12.99 -3.57
N CYS A 176 -12.77 -12.44 -4.48
CA CYS A 176 -13.05 -11.16 -5.11
C CYS A 176 -14.32 -11.20 -5.98
N MET A 177 -14.52 -12.27 -6.75
CA MET A 177 -15.72 -12.44 -7.57
C MET A 177 -16.96 -12.62 -6.69
N GLN A 178 -16.89 -13.39 -5.61
CA GLN A 178 -18.01 -13.56 -4.68
C GLN A 178 -18.35 -12.25 -3.95
N THR A 179 -17.34 -11.48 -3.56
CA THR A 179 -17.52 -10.28 -2.72
C THR A 179 -17.87 -9.03 -3.54
N TYR A 180 -17.16 -8.81 -4.64
CA TYR A 180 -17.22 -7.57 -5.43
C TYR A 180 -17.79 -7.78 -6.84
N ASN A 181 -17.99 -9.04 -7.25
CA ASN A 181 -18.45 -9.40 -8.58
C ASN A 181 -17.54 -8.84 -9.70
N LEU A 182 -16.26 -8.65 -9.37
CA LEU A 182 -15.20 -8.20 -10.25
C LEU A 182 -14.03 -9.18 -10.11
N ASP A 183 -13.44 -9.55 -11.24
CA ASP A 183 -12.32 -10.48 -11.27
C ASP A 183 -11.00 -9.71 -11.28
N PRO A 184 -10.13 -9.88 -10.25
CA PRO A 184 -8.88 -9.14 -10.14
C PRO A 184 -7.90 -9.49 -11.27
N ALA A 185 -8.10 -10.59 -12.00
CA ALA A 185 -7.26 -10.94 -13.15
C ALA A 185 -7.35 -9.93 -14.32
N TYR A 186 -8.35 -9.06 -14.34
CA TYR A 186 -8.48 -7.98 -15.33
C TYR A 186 -7.68 -6.72 -14.97
N TYR A 187 -7.15 -6.64 -13.75
CA TYR A 187 -6.49 -5.48 -13.18
C TYR A 187 -4.97 -5.64 -13.13
N TYR A 188 -4.28 -4.53 -12.90
CA TYR A 188 -2.83 -4.50 -12.72
C TYR A 188 -2.39 -4.47 -11.25
N THR A 189 -3.22 -3.90 -10.37
CA THR A 189 -2.89 -3.67 -8.96
C THR A 189 -4.14 -3.71 -8.08
N ALA A 190 -3.98 -3.98 -6.78
CA ALA A 190 -5.06 -3.90 -5.81
C ALA A 190 -5.70 -2.50 -5.70
N PRO A 191 -4.96 -1.37 -5.70
CA PRO A 191 -5.58 -0.04 -5.70
C PRO A 191 -6.53 0.21 -6.88
N GLY A 192 -6.13 -0.18 -8.11
CA GLY A 192 -6.99 -0.04 -9.28
C GLY A 192 -8.23 -0.92 -9.19
N PHE A 193 -8.05 -2.16 -8.73
CA PHE A 193 -9.17 -3.08 -8.47
C PHE A 193 -10.14 -2.52 -7.42
N SER A 194 -9.63 -2.10 -6.27
CA SER A 194 -10.44 -1.53 -5.17
C SER A 194 -11.18 -0.26 -5.57
N PHE A 195 -10.58 0.57 -6.42
CA PHE A 195 -11.22 1.77 -6.96
C PHE A 195 -12.44 1.43 -7.81
N ASP A 196 -12.32 0.47 -8.73
CA ASP A 196 -13.45 0.00 -9.55
C ASP A 196 -14.51 -0.73 -8.72
N CYS A 197 -14.10 -1.52 -7.71
CA CYS A 197 -15.02 -2.11 -6.74
C CYS A 197 -15.86 -1.04 -6.04
N MET A 198 -15.22 0.06 -5.60
CA MET A 198 -15.90 1.19 -4.99
C MET A 198 -16.87 1.86 -5.95
N LEU A 199 -16.46 2.14 -7.20
CA LEU A 199 -17.35 2.75 -8.20
C LEU A 199 -18.55 1.87 -8.53
N LYS A 200 -18.33 0.56 -8.68
CA LYS A 200 -19.41 -0.40 -8.92
C LYS A 200 -20.38 -0.48 -7.75
N TYR A 201 -19.86 -0.53 -6.52
CA TYR A 201 -20.68 -0.65 -5.31
C TYR A 201 -21.52 0.61 -5.07
N THR A 202 -20.90 1.79 -5.21
CA THR A 202 -21.55 3.08 -4.93
C THR A 202 -22.37 3.61 -6.11
N SER A 203 -22.09 3.16 -7.34
CA SER A 203 -22.59 3.76 -8.58
C SER A 203 -22.29 5.26 -8.72
N ALA A 204 -21.30 5.76 -7.96
CA ALA A 204 -20.92 7.15 -7.96
C ALA A 204 -20.33 7.56 -9.32
N ARG A 205 -20.64 8.79 -9.75
CA ARG A 205 -20.02 9.42 -10.93
C ARG A 205 -19.10 10.52 -10.46
N LEU A 206 -17.80 10.26 -10.52
CA LEU A 206 -16.78 11.21 -10.10
C LEU A 206 -16.54 12.22 -11.22
N GLU A 207 -16.60 13.50 -10.89
CA GLU A 207 -16.18 14.59 -11.77
C GLU A 207 -14.66 14.76 -11.67
N LEU A 208 -14.01 15.07 -12.78
CA LEU A 208 -12.58 15.38 -12.79
C LEU A 208 -12.37 16.89 -12.62
N LEU A 209 -11.35 17.27 -11.86
CA LEU A 209 -10.86 18.65 -11.83
C LEU A 209 -10.24 18.98 -13.19
N THR A 210 -10.89 19.85 -13.97
CA THR A 210 -10.41 20.29 -15.29
C THR A 210 -9.74 21.66 -15.27
N ASP A 211 -9.99 22.46 -14.24
CA ASP A 211 -9.37 23.77 -14.04
C ASP A 211 -7.98 23.62 -13.43
N TYR A 212 -6.97 24.19 -14.10
CA TYR A 212 -5.56 24.05 -13.73
C TYR A 212 -5.25 24.67 -12.36
N ASP A 213 -5.78 25.86 -12.08
CA ASP A 213 -5.53 26.56 -10.82
C ASP A 213 -6.24 25.87 -9.65
N MET A 214 -7.42 25.30 -9.90
CA MET A 214 -8.15 24.52 -8.91
C MET A 214 -7.39 23.24 -8.56
N LEU A 215 -6.86 22.55 -9.57
CA LEU A 215 -6.01 21.39 -9.37
C LEU A 215 -4.79 21.75 -8.50
N LEU A 216 -4.07 22.82 -8.85
CA LEU A 216 -2.92 23.28 -8.06
C LEU A 216 -3.30 23.66 -6.62
N MET A 217 -4.45 24.31 -6.41
CA MET A 217 -4.96 24.64 -5.08
C MET A 217 -5.24 23.38 -4.27
N ILE A 218 -5.95 22.40 -4.84
CA ILE A 218 -6.27 21.15 -4.16
C ILE A 218 -5.01 20.35 -3.87
N GLU A 219 -4.08 20.20 -4.82
CA GLU A 219 -2.78 19.54 -4.61
C GLU A 219 -1.97 20.19 -3.49
N ARG A 220 -1.93 21.54 -3.46
CA ARG A 220 -1.33 22.30 -2.35
C ARG A 220 -2.06 22.11 -1.03
N GLY A 221 -3.31 21.65 -1.03
CA GLY A 221 -4.11 21.31 0.14
C GLY A 221 -3.91 19.88 0.65
N ILE A 222 -3.41 18.96 -0.18
CA ILE A 222 -3.20 17.56 0.21
C ILE A 222 -2.15 17.45 1.33
N ARG A 223 -2.47 16.69 2.37
CA ARG A 223 -1.59 16.38 3.50
C ARG A 223 -1.52 14.87 3.68
N GLY A 224 -0.36 14.36 4.06
CA GLY A 224 -0.18 12.95 4.45
C GLY A 224 -0.49 12.72 5.93
N GLY A 225 -0.13 11.54 6.44
CA GLY A 225 -0.21 11.24 7.87
C GLY A 225 0.72 12.15 8.69
N LEU A 226 0.21 12.63 9.82
CA LEU A 226 1.01 13.41 10.77
C LEU A 226 1.86 12.48 11.63
N VAL A 227 3.16 12.73 11.65
CA VAL A 227 4.10 12.05 12.54
C VAL A 227 4.72 13.10 13.46
N GLN A 228 4.39 13.03 14.75
CA GLN A 228 4.84 13.98 15.75
C GLN A 228 5.31 13.26 17.01
N ALA A 229 6.44 13.72 17.55
CA ALA A 229 6.98 13.26 18.82
C ALA A 229 7.15 14.47 19.76
N SER A 230 6.14 14.71 20.59
CA SER A 230 6.11 15.85 21.53
C SER A 230 7.01 15.65 22.75
N THR A 231 7.28 14.39 23.11
CA THR A 231 8.29 14.01 24.13
C THR A 231 9.35 13.13 23.48
N ARG A 232 10.63 13.49 23.60
CA ARG A 232 11.74 12.76 22.95
C ARG A 232 11.95 11.35 23.49
N TYR A 233 11.69 11.16 24.78
CA TYR A 233 11.86 9.89 25.46
C TYR A 233 10.94 9.80 26.65
N ALA A 234 10.19 8.70 26.73
CA ALA A 234 9.38 8.35 27.89
C ALA A 234 9.65 6.88 28.23
N LYS A 235 9.82 6.60 29.52
CA LYS A 235 9.98 5.25 30.06
C LYS A 235 8.98 5.08 31.19
N ALA A 236 8.16 4.03 31.11
CA ALA A 236 7.28 3.66 32.22
C ALA A 236 8.12 3.27 33.45
N ASN A 237 7.56 3.42 34.65
CA ASN A 237 8.13 2.93 35.91
C ASN A 237 7.05 2.13 36.62
N ASN A 238 7.01 0.81 36.42
CA ASN A 238 6.05 -0.05 37.11
C ASN A 238 6.61 -1.47 37.28
N ALA A 239 6.00 -2.23 38.19
CA ALA A 239 6.48 -3.55 38.57
C ALA A 239 6.49 -4.61 37.44
N LYS A 240 5.93 -4.32 36.25
CA LYS A 240 5.90 -5.27 35.11
C LYS A 240 7.11 -5.17 34.20
N ILE A 241 8.01 -4.22 34.40
CA ILE A 241 9.17 -3.99 33.55
C ILE A 241 10.48 -4.13 34.32
N ALA A 242 11.55 -4.53 33.61
CA ALA A 242 12.87 -4.61 34.20
C ALA A 242 13.40 -3.21 34.58
N GLY A 243 13.98 -3.09 35.77
CA GLY A 243 14.52 -1.82 36.30
C GLY A 243 13.46 -0.90 36.93
N PHE A 244 12.39 -1.46 37.49
CA PHE A 244 11.43 -0.74 38.34
C PHE A 244 12.12 -0.14 39.57
N ASP A 245 11.90 1.15 39.82
CA ASP A 245 12.39 1.87 40.99
C ASP A 245 11.22 2.25 41.90
N ASN A 246 11.17 1.65 43.09
CA ASN A 246 10.11 1.87 44.07
C ASN A 246 10.23 3.22 44.80
N THR A 247 11.34 3.95 44.63
CA THR A 247 11.54 5.30 45.15
C THR A 247 10.93 6.37 44.24
N GLN A 248 10.63 6.02 43.00
CA GLN A 248 10.04 6.91 42.00
C GLN A 248 8.54 6.65 41.83
N PRO A 249 7.77 7.65 41.36
CA PRO A 249 6.34 7.47 41.07
C PRO A 249 6.10 6.33 40.08
N THR A 250 5.03 5.57 40.31
CA THR A 250 4.61 4.53 39.35
C THR A 250 4.01 5.19 38.11
N THR A 251 4.54 4.89 36.93
CA THR A 251 4.06 5.41 35.65
C THR A 251 3.79 4.30 34.64
N TRP A 252 2.85 4.57 33.74
CA TRP A 252 2.41 3.66 32.69
C TRP A 252 2.46 4.36 31.33
N LEU A 253 2.69 3.60 30.27
CA LEU A 253 2.54 4.05 28.90
C LEU A 253 1.33 3.33 28.30
N VAL A 254 0.50 4.06 27.57
CA VAL A 254 -0.66 3.51 26.87
C VAL A 254 -0.41 3.62 25.38
N TYR A 255 -0.61 2.52 24.66
CA TYR A 255 -0.63 2.49 23.20
C TYR A 255 -2.09 2.48 22.74
N GLN A 256 -2.47 3.47 21.93
CA GLN A 256 -3.79 3.56 21.32
C GLN A 256 -3.63 3.57 19.81
N ASP A 257 -4.46 2.77 19.13
CA ASP A 257 -4.47 2.67 17.68
C ASP A 257 -5.91 2.74 17.18
N CYS A 258 -6.13 3.52 16.12
CA CYS A 258 -7.45 3.68 15.54
C CYS A 258 -7.70 2.57 14.51
N ASN A 259 -8.64 1.67 14.81
CA ASN A 259 -9.06 0.64 13.86
C ASN A 259 -9.60 1.28 12.57
N ASN A 260 -8.93 1.04 11.45
CA ASN A 260 -9.33 1.52 10.11
C ASN A 260 -9.60 3.04 10.04
N LEU A 261 -8.63 3.85 10.48
CA LEU A 261 -8.73 5.32 10.51
C LEU A 261 -9.19 5.93 9.18
N TYR A 262 -8.56 5.55 8.06
CA TYR A 262 -8.93 6.08 6.75
C TYR A 262 -10.28 5.56 6.26
N GLY A 263 -10.65 4.31 6.53
CA GLY A 263 -11.96 3.79 6.18
C GLY A 263 -13.09 4.51 6.92
N TRP A 264 -12.88 4.86 8.19
CA TRP A 264 -13.81 5.71 8.94
C TRP A 264 -13.91 7.11 8.33
N ALA A 265 -12.79 7.71 7.92
CA ALA A 265 -12.77 9.02 7.28
C ALA A 265 -13.48 8.99 5.90
N MET A 266 -13.27 7.93 5.11
CA MET A 266 -13.93 7.71 3.82
C MET A 266 -15.42 7.39 3.96
N SER A 267 -15.90 7.04 5.16
CA SER A 267 -17.33 6.85 5.44
C SER A 267 -18.06 8.16 5.75
N ARG A 268 -17.35 9.30 5.70
CA ARG A 268 -17.93 10.65 5.84
C ARG A 268 -18.34 11.19 4.47
N TYR A 269 -19.03 12.32 4.46
CA TYR A 269 -19.37 13.03 3.22
C TYR A 269 -18.07 13.46 2.54
N MET A 270 -17.77 12.86 1.37
CA MET A 270 -16.55 13.07 0.59
C MET A 270 -16.87 13.71 -0.77
N PRO A 271 -16.12 14.71 -1.22
CA PRO A 271 -16.49 15.44 -2.42
C PRO A 271 -16.32 14.57 -3.66
N TYR A 272 -17.34 14.47 -4.50
CA TYR A 272 -17.29 13.70 -5.75
C TYR A 272 -17.44 14.56 -7.01
N GLY A 273 -17.94 15.80 -6.91
CA GLY A 273 -18.13 16.65 -8.08
C GLY A 273 -18.66 18.06 -7.80
N GLY A 274 -19.19 18.67 -8.86
CA GLY A 274 -19.69 20.05 -8.90
C GLY A 274 -18.62 21.07 -8.56
N PHE A 275 -17.38 20.82 -9.00
CA PHE A 275 -16.22 21.61 -8.64
C PHE A 275 -16.28 22.96 -9.34
N ARG A 276 -16.47 24.02 -8.56
CA ARG A 276 -16.55 25.38 -9.10
C ARG A 276 -15.94 26.40 -8.17
N TRP A 277 -15.30 27.38 -8.77
CA TRP A 277 -14.94 28.62 -8.12
C TRP A 277 -16.18 29.30 -7.54
N TYR A 278 -16.09 29.76 -6.28
CA TYR A 278 -17.17 30.47 -5.62
C TYR A 278 -17.17 31.95 -6.05
N ALA A 279 -18.09 32.30 -6.93
CA ALA A 279 -18.22 33.65 -7.49
C ALA A 279 -18.74 34.73 -6.51
N GLY A 280 -19.08 34.37 -5.27
CA GLY A 280 -19.65 35.29 -4.30
C GLY A 280 -18.61 36.04 -3.46
N ASN A 281 -19.06 36.84 -2.51
CA ASN A 281 -18.16 37.56 -1.59
C ASN A 281 -17.50 36.57 -0.59
N PRO A 282 -16.15 36.51 -0.51
CA PRO A 282 -15.44 35.63 0.43
C PRO A 282 -15.76 35.86 1.91
N ASP A 283 -16.03 37.10 2.31
CA ASP A 283 -16.35 37.45 3.69
C ASP A 283 -17.72 36.88 4.09
N VAL A 284 -18.68 36.92 3.14
CA VAL A 284 -19.99 36.27 3.29
C VAL A 284 -19.83 34.75 3.35
N ALA A 285 -18.96 34.19 2.52
CA ALA A 285 -18.69 32.75 2.54
C ALA A 285 -18.03 32.28 3.84
N LEU A 286 -17.20 33.13 4.45
CA LEU A 286 -16.60 32.86 5.76
C LEU A 286 -17.64 32.92 6.86
N ALA A 287 -18.53 33.93 6.86
CA ALA A 287 -19.63 34.03 7.82
C ALA A 287 -20.59 32.82 7.75
N GLN A 288 -20.82 32.27 6.57
CA GLN A 288 -21.66 31.08 6.37
C GLN A 288 -21.07 29.80 6.99
N LEU A 289 -19.76 29.74 7.27
CA LEU A 289 -19.13 28.57 7.89
C LEU A 289 -19.81 28.15 9.19
N GLU A 290 -20.25 29.11 10.00
CA GLU A 290 -20.90 28.85 11.29
C GLU A 290 -22.11 27.93 11.11
N THR A 291 -22.91 28.20 10.08
CA THR A 291 -24.16 27.49 9.78
C THR A 291 -24.00 26.20 8.97
N MET A 292 -22.86 25.98 8.31
CA MET A 292 -22.62 24.77 7.50
C MET A 292 -22.50 23.51 8.38
N ARG A 293 -23.17 22.42 8.02
CA ARG A 293 -23.07 21.13 8.70
C ARG A 293 -22.12 20.20 7.94
N ASP A 294 -21.51 19.26 8.64
CA ASP A 294 -20.66 18.19 8.08
C ASP A 294 -21.41 17.21 7.17
N THR A 295 -22.73 17.35 7.09
CA THR A 295 -23.69 16.53 6.34
C THR A 295 -24.46 17.34 5.28
N ASP A 296 -24.06 18.59 5.03
CA ASP A 296 -24.64 19.37 3.93
C ASP A 296 -24.17 18.83 2.58
N ASP A 297 -25.05 18.84 1.58
CA ASP A 297 -24.75 18.38 0.21
C ASP A 297 -23.70 19.25 -0.51
N VAL A 298 -23.40 20.43 0.04
CA VAL A 298 -22.46 21.40 -0.53
C VAL A 298 -21.43 21.82 0.52
N GLY A 299 -20.17 21.64 0.17
CA GLY A 299 -19.01 22.04 0.97
C GLY A 299 -18.18 23.11 0.31
N ARG A 300 -17.12 23.52 1.02
CA ARG A 300 -16.12 24.46 0.52
C ARG A 300 -14.69 24.08 0.92
N VAL A 301 -13.75 24.40 0.04
CA VAL A 301 -12.32 24.44 0.34
C VAL A 301 -11.86 25.89 0.24
N TYR A 302 -11.17 26.38 1.26
CA TYR A 302 -10.75 27.77 1.37
C TYR A 302 -9.24 27.90 1.27
N GLU A 303 -8.75 28.98 0.66
CA GLU A 303 -7.40 29.50 0.88
C GLU A 303 -7.44 30.68 1.86
N VAL A 304 -6.82 30.51 3.04
CA VAL A 304 -6.91 31.48 4.15
C VAL A 304 -5.56 31.83 4.76
N ASP A 305 -5.48 33.02 5.33
CA ASP A 305 -4.48 33.38 6.32
C ASP A 305 -5.04 33.13 7.72
N VAL A 306 -4.31 32.39 8.56
CA VAL A 306 -4.75 31.99 9.90
C VAL A 306 -3.69 32.36 10.92
N SER A 307 -4.06 33.20 11.89
CA SER A 307 -3.24 33.53 13.05
C SER A 307 -3.43 32.50 14.16
N TYR A 308 -2.35 32.20 14.88
CA TYR A 308 -2.32 31.29 16.01
C TYR A 308 -2.03 32.08 17.30
N PRO A 309 -3.06 32.45 18.08
CA PRO A 309 -2.87 33.23 19.29
C PRO A 309 -1.88 32.60 20.26
N GLN A 310 -0.98 33.42 20.82
CA GLN A 310 0.03 32.97 21.77
C GLN A 310 -0.58 32.34 23.03
N SER A 311 -1.76 32.80 23.44
CA SER A 311 -2.50 32.24 24.57
C SER A 311 -2.90 30.76 24.40
N LEU A 312 -2.87 30.23 23.17
CA LEU A 312 -3.19 28.83 22.86
C LEU A 312 -1.96 27.93 22.76
N HIS A 313 -0.75 28.49 22.84
CA HIS A 313 0.49 27.76 22.56
C HIS A 313 0.69 26.60 23.52
N ASP A 314 0.54 26.84 24.82
CA ASP A 314 0.69 25.78 25.83
C ASP A 314 -0.38 24.68 25.69
N ALA A 315 -1.63 25.08 25.46
CA ALA A 315 -2.76 24.16 25.32
C ALA A 315 -2.66 23.26 24.08
N HIS A 316 -2.09 23.78 22.99
CA HIS A 316 -2.02 23.07 21.70
C HIS A 316 -0.63 22.56 21.35
N ASN A 317 0.36 22.67 22.24
CA ASN A 317 1.75 22.34 21.97
C ASN A 317 1.94 20.88 21.49
N GLU A 318 1.11 19.96 21.99
CA GLU A 318 1.20 18.54 21.66
C GLU A 318 0.60 18.16 20.31
N LEU A 319 -0.41 18.90 19.84
CA LEU A 319 -1.06 18.64 18.56
C LEU A 319 -1.62 19.94 17.95
N PRO A 320 -0.75 20.82 17.41
CA PRO A 320 -1.20 22.06 16.77
C PRO A 320 -2.14 21.82 15.58
N PHE A 321 -3.15 22.69 15.44
CA PHE A 321 -4.06 22.66 14.30
C PHE A 321 -3.39 23.11 13.00
N LEU A 322 -3.98 22.70 11.87
CA LEU A 322 -3.59 23.11 10.51
C LEU A 322 -2.11 22.83 10.18
N PRO A 323 -1.66 21.56 10.28
CA PRO A 323 -0.30 21.21 9.91
C PRO A 323 -0.03 21.48 8.42
N TYR A 324 1.21 21.83 8.08
CA TYR A 324 1.60 22.15 6.70
C TYR A 324 2.93 21.50 6.32
N ALA A 325 3.08 21.18 5.03
CA ALA A 325 4.29 20.56 4.52
C ALA A 325 5.37 21.62 4.21
N THR A 326 6.47 21.59 4.95
CA THR A 326 7.62 22.48 4.73
C THR A 326 8.94 21.75 4.99
N VAL A 327 10.08 22.39 4.72
CA VAL A 327 11.40 21.84 5.04
C VAL A 327 11.79 22.35 6.43
N PRO A 328 11.89 21.47 7.45
CA PRO A 328 12.34 21.88 8.77
C PRO A 328 13.76 22.46 8.73
N ARG A 329 14.07 23.37 9.65
CA ARG A 329 15.43 23.94 9.78
C ARG A 329 16.44 22.81 9.99
N GLY A 330 17.48 22.77 9.14
CA GLY A 330 18.52 21.72 9.19
C GLY A 330 18.14 20.42 8.48
N SER A 331 16.98 20.34 7.82
CA SER A 331 16.63 19.22 6.94
C SER A 331 16.72 19.63 5.47
N LYS A 332 16.87 18.63 4.60
CA LYS A 332 16.68 18.76 3.14
C LYS A 332 15.37 18.13 2.67
N VAL A 333 14.64 17.48 3.58
CA VAL A 333 13.45 16.69 3.27
C VAL A 333 12.22 17.46 3.72
N ARG A 334 11.23 17.57 2.83
CA ARG A 334 9.93 18.16 3.17
C ARG A 334 9.19 17.24 4.14
N LYS A 335 8.66 17.80 5.22
CA LYS A 335 7.90 17.07 6.24
C LYS A 335 6.60 17.79 6.54
N LEU A 336 5.57 17.03 6.91
CA LEU A 336 4.35 17.60 7.48
C LEU A 336 4.66 18.05 8.91
N MET A 337 4.51 19.34 9.17
CA MET A 337 4.84 19.95 10.45
C MET A 337 3.58 20.53 11.09
N ALA A 338 3.33 20.14 12.34
CA ALA A 338 2.39 20.84 13.20
C ALA A 338 3.17 21.93 13.96
N THR A 339 2.94 23.19 13.60
CA THR A 339 3.59 24.33 14.23
C THR A 339 2.56 25.33 14.71
N LEU A 340 2.89 26.08 15.77
CA LEU A 340 2.08 27.15 16.34
C LEU A 340 2.26 28.49 15.60
N GLU A 341 2.84 28.45 14.40
CA GLU A 341 3.09 29.64 13.57
C GLU A 341 1.84 30.05 12.79
N THR A 342 1.70 31.34 12.52
CA THR A 342 0.73 31.87 11.55
C THR A 342 0.85 31.17 10.20
N LYS A 343 -0.28 30.78 9.63
CA LYS A 343 -0.37 30.16 8.30
C LYS A 343 -0.75 31.22 7.28
N LYS A 344 -0.10 31.18 6.12
CA LYS A 344 -0.38 32.06 4.98
C LYS A 344 -0.78 31.24 3.77
N LYS A 345 -1.79 31.69 3.03
CA LYS A 345 -2.34 30.98 1.86
C LYS A 345 -2.60 29.49 2.11
N TYR A 346 -3.13 29.18 3.29
CA TYR A 346 -3.36 27.82 3.74
C TYR A 346 -4.65 27.28 3.12
N VAL A 347 -4.53 26.20 2.35
CA VAL A 347 -5.66 25.51 1.73
C VAL A 347 -6.27 24.52 2.72
N VAL A 348 -7.56 24.64 3.00
CA VAL A 348 -8.24 23.87 4.05
C VAL A 348 -9.70 23.58 3.70
N HIS A 349 -10.12 22.35 3.98
CA HIS A 349 -11.52 21.95 3.93
C HIS A 349 -12.35 22.60 5.04
N TYR A 350 -13.58 23.03 4.75
CA TYR A 350 -14.39 23.81 5.70
C TYR A 350 -14.57 23.13 7.07
N ILE A 351 -14.73 21.80 7.12
CA ILE A 351 -14.85 21.06 8.39
C ILE A 351 -13.61 21.28 9.29
N ASN A 352 -12.41 21.16 8.72
CA ASN A 352 -11.15 21.34 9.46
C ASN A 352 -10.96 22.81 9.84
N LEU A 353 -11.38 23.75 8.99
CA LEU A 353 -11.34 25.18 9.29
C LEU A 353 -12.29 25.53 10.45
N LYS A 354 -13.52 24.99 10.44
CA LYS A 354 -14.47 25.12 11.56
C LYS A 354 -13.90 24.58 12.85
N GLN A 355 -13.25 23.41 12.81
CA GLN A 355 -12.60 22.82 13.98
C GLN A 355 -11.50 23.73 14.53
N ALA A 356 -10.66 24.31 13.66
CA ALA A 356 -9.62 25.24 14.06
C ALA A 356 -10.19 26.51 14.72
N ILE A 357 -11.22 27.12 14.12
CA ILE A 357 -11.88 28.32 14.65
C ILE A 357 -12.55 28.03 16.00
N ALA A 358 -13.23 26.89 16.13
CA ALA A 358 -13.85 26.47 17.38
C ALA A 358 -12.84 26.28 18.52
N ASN A 359 -11.55 26.05 18.19
CA ASN A 359 -10.45 25.98 19.14
C ASN A 359 -9.65 27.30 19.23
N GLY A 360 -10.21 28.42 18.77
CA GLY A 360 -9.66 29.76 19.00
C GLY A 360 -8.64 30.26 17.99
N LEU A 361 -8.38 29.53 16.89
CA LEU A 361 -7.59 30.07 15.79
C LEU A 361 -8.37 31.17 15.07
N ILE A 362 -7.66 32.20 14.61
CA ILE A 362 -8.26 33.40 14.02
C ILE A 362 -8.00 33.39 12.51
N VAL A 363 -9.07 33.43 11.72
CA VAL A 363 -8.93 33.65 10.27
C VAL A 363 -8.74 35.14 10.01
N ASP A 364 -7.55 35.54 9.58
CA ASP A 364 -7.23 36.94 9.30
C ASP A 364 -7.95 37.42 8.04
N LYS A 365 -7.95 36.57 7.00
CA LYS A 365 -8.63 36.81 5.72
C LYS A 365 -8.78 35.52 4.91
N VAL A 366 -9.74 35.53 4.00
CA VAL A 366 -9.74 34.66 2.82
C VAL A 366 -8.87 35.34 1.76
N CYS A 367 -7.92 34.60 1.17
CA CYS A 367 -7.03 35.13 0.14
C CYS A 367 -7.83 35.58 -1.10
N ARG A 368 -7.33 36.58 -1.84
CA ARG A 368 -8.01 37.21 -2.98
C ARG A 368 -7.12 37.36 -4.22
N GLU A 369 -5.95 36.71 -4.26
CA GLU A 369 -5.01 36.95 -5.36
C GLU A 369 -5.55 36.35 -6.67
N ARG A 370 -5.85 37.25 -7.62
CA ARG A 370 -6.26 36.93 -8.98
C ARG A 370 -5.05 36.37 -9.73
N TYR A 371 -5.07 35.07 -10.00
CA TYR A 371 -4.43 34.54 -11.20
C TYR A 371 -5.57 34.37 -12.22
N ASP A 372 -5.57 35.21 -13.25
CA ASP A 372 -6.33 35.08 -14.51
C ASP A 372 -7.75 34.45 -14.45
N GLY A 373 -8.54 34.80 -13.43
CA GLY A 373 -9.97 34.44 -13.35
C GLY A 373 -10.34 33.28 -12.42
N GLY A 374 -9.43 32.72 -11.64
CA GLY A 374 -9.73 31.74 -10.58
C GLY A 374 -10.07 32.38 -9.22
N ASP A 375 -11.16 31.93 -8.57
CA ASP A 375 -11.52 32.35 -7.20
C ASP A 375 -10.62 31.66 -6.14
N ASN A 376 -10.79 31.98 -4.85
CA ASN A 376 -9.95 31.43 -3.75
C ASN A 376 -10.74 30.50 -2.80
N ILE A 377 -11.96 30.17 -3.21
CA ILE A 377 -12.86 29.23 -2.54
C ILE A 377 -13.38 28.30 -3.63
N VAL A 378 -13.22 27.00 -3.41
CA VAL A 378 -13.80 25.96 -4.26
C VAL A 378 -15.07 25.46 -3.59
N THR A 379 -16.19 25.55 -4.29
CA THR A 379 -17.43 24.85 -3.91
C THR A 379 -17.33 23.40 -4.37
N ILE A 380 -17.71 22.47 -3.50
CA ILE A 380 -17.67 21.02 -3.73
C ILE A 380 -19.01 20.40 -3.37
N TYR A 381 -19.38 19.31 -4.03
CA TYR A 381 -20.60 18.54 -3.75
C TYR A 381 -20.26 17.14 -3.23
N TYR A 382 -21.10 16.65 -2.32
CA TYR A 382 -20.97 15.38 -1.60
C TYR A 382 -21.99 14.34 -1.99
#